data_AF-A0A821DY58-F1
#
_entry.id   AF-A0A821DY58-F1
#
_cell.length_a   1.000
_cell.length_b   1.000
_cell.length_c   1.000
_cell.angle_alpha   90.00
_cell.angle_beta   90.00
_cell.angle_gamma   90.00
#
_symmetry.space_group_name_H-M   'P 1'
#
loop_
_entity.id
_entity.type
_entity.pdbx_description
1 polymer ?
#
loop_
_entity_poly.entity_id
_entity_poly.type
_entity_poly.pdbx_seq_one_letter_code
_entity_poly.pdbx_strand_id
1 'polypeptide(L)'
;INMPVYNIELERTELKEIIAAESTTKQRLGRLGRTQPGEFYALYNYAPGEQRKYPVPQICQSKLANIDFMLRKSRLRTNMLEFQEYFPNKPEQSYITDAIKQLQLLGLVSTTSAKNFTKLGLSISKLPDLSSLPMSKAVYSALRKRQCGRDLIILSSILSVLNTSAIIKSIPSKYKCAEGDFMTLLNVMNVILLVQRSVPAKEFNIDRVCNAKGLSASAYILKQAFRRYKNLEKAFNLSEEFREDAQIQSSSWENIAKALLDGFSDNVFVSTRILQGKAQQFLRYNLQQRTFDPQQQQSDDTPTVAVIDRSSTLRTGNKGLLPASLVLARDVQYLTVIRSTAIISFVGKIEPPWLEYQFNRKMKLNAAEEQKLNADNILQQAIQKFPHIQIKIVDSKIVFRGSSGYILNAELFIRQQLTTTLLFTLESDSPNDENDTLTRNLKSVTNMPIDLFGPLRWRWEAEQQVKVRTKMNTKKRTITVTVEGLDSQNQAVKKEFMSFLSWLRMCAVIRDPHSGNVQYQLNSFSK
;
A
#
# COMPACT_ATOMS: atom_id res chain seq x y z
N ILE A 1 -8.34 -14.98 -21.35
CA ILE A 1 -8.93 -13.62 -21.24
C ILE A 1 -8.73 -13.12 -19.82
N ASN A 2 -8.47 -11.84 -19.64
CA ASN A 2 -8.21 -11.28 -18.31
C ASN A 2 -9.51 -10.73 -17.72
N MET A 3 -9.93 -11.28 -16.59
CA MET A 3 -11.17 -10.88 -15.90
C MET A 3 -10.87 -10.43 -14.46
N PRO A 4 -11.47 -9.32 -14.00
CA PRO A 4 -11.34 -8.89 -12.61
C PRO A 4 -12.17 -9.83 -11.72
N VAL A 5 -11.51 -10.48 -10.77
CA VAL A 5 -12.11 -11.40 -9.79
C VAL A 5 -11.78 -10.91 -8.39
N TYR A 6 -12.79 -10.75 -7.56
CA TYR A 6 -12.63 -10.38 -6.17
C TYR A 6 -12.17 -11.59 -5.33
N ASN A 7 -11.04 -11.46 -4.66
CA ASN A 7 -10.47 -12.45 -3.74
C ASN A 7 -10.84 -12.04 -2.31
N ILE A 8 -11.62 -12.89 -1.63
CA ILE A 8 -12.12 -12.64 -0.27
C ILE A 8 -10.97 -12.69 0.75
N GLU A 9 -10.11 -13.71 0.68
CA GLU A 9 -8.99 -13.91 1.63
C GLU A 9 -8.03 -12.71 1.63
N LEU A 10 -7.83 -12.13 0.45
CA LEU A 10 -6.95 -10.98 0.26
C LEU A 10 -7.69 -9.64 0.24
N GLU A 11 -9.03 -9.66 0.38
CA GLU A 11 -9.96 -8.52 0.33
C GLU A 11 -9.72 -7.57 -0.86
N ARG A 12 -9.29 -8.10 -2.00
CA ARG A 12 -8.85 -7.30 -3.16
C ARG A 12 -9.35 -7.88 -4.48
N THR A 13 -9.54 -7.01 -5.46
CA THR A 13 -9.84 -7.43 -6.83
C THR A 13 -8.54 -7.69 -7.58
N GLU A 14 -8.41 -8.89 -8.13
CA GLU A 14 -7.26 -9.38 -8.89
C GLU A 14 -7.65 -9.56 -10.35
N LEU A 15 -6.73 -9.28 -11.27
CA LEU A 15 -6.93 -9.59 -12.67
C LEU A 15 -6.47 -11.03 -12.91
N LYS A 16 -7.41 -11.96 -13.11
CA LYS A 16 -7.11 -13.37 -13.36
C LYS A 16 -7.24 -13.71 -14.84
N GLU A 17 -6.29 -14.48 -15.35
CA GLU A 17 -6.40 -15.08 -16.67
C GLU A 17 -7.33 -16.30 -16.60
N ILE A 18 -8.41 -16.28 -17.37
CA ILE A 18 -9.38 -17.37 -17.47
C ILE A 18 -9.56 -17.81 -18.92
N ILE A 19 -9.96 -19.06 -19.12
CA ILE A 19 -10.34 -19.58 -20.45
C ILE A 19 -11.58 -18.83 -20.96
N ALA A 20 -11.59 -18.48 -22.24
CA ALA A 20 -12.75 -17.84 -22.86
C ALA A 20 -13.90 -18.84 -23.00
N ALA A 21 -15.12 -18.42 -22.66
CA ALA A 21 -16.31 -19.24 -22.86
C ALA A 21 -16.63 -19.43 -24.36
N GLU A 22 -17.28 -20.53 -24.72
CA GLU A 22 -17.67 -20.85 -26.10
C GLU A 22 -18.47 -19.72 -26.75
N SER A 23 -19.43 -19.16 -26.01
CA SER A 23 -20.22 -18.00 -26.46
C SER A 23 -19.37 -16.78 -26.79
N THR A 24 -18.28 -16.53 -26.06
CA THR A 24 -17.34 -15.43 -26.33
C THR A 24 -16.56 -15.68 -27.62
N THR A 25 -16.11 -16.92 -27.82
CA THR A 25 -15.45 -17.35 -29.05
C THR A 25 -16.37 -17.23 -30.26
N LYS A 26 -17.62 -17.70 -30.15
CA LYS A 26 -18.65 -17.58 -31.18
C LYS A 26 -18.94 -16.11 -31.53
N GLN A 27 -19.00 -15.23 -30.52
CA GLN A 27 -19.15 -13.79 -30.76
C GLN A 27 -17.96 -13.20 -31.52
N ARG A 28 -16.73 -13.65 -31.26
CA ARG A 28 -15.53 -13.20 -32.01
C ARG A 28 -15.56 -13.69 -33.45
N LEU A 29 -15.90 -14.96 -33.67
CA LEU A 29 -16.09 -15.54 -35.00
C LEU A 29 -17.13 -14.75 -35.82
N GLY A 30 -18.27 -14.42 -35.21
CA GLY A 30 -19.34 -13.65 -35.85
C GLY A 30 -18.96 -12.22 -36.26
N ARG A 31 -17.80 -11.69 -35.81
CA ARG A 31 -17.31 -10.37 -36.27
C ARG A 31 -16.70 -10.41 -37.67
N LEU A 32 -16.22 -11.57 -38.11
CA LEU A 32 -15.45 -11.72 -39.35
C LEU A 32 -16.32 -11.79 -40.61
N GLY A 33 -17.59 -12.19 -40.48
CA GLY A 33 -18.54 -12.31 -41.59
C GLY A 33 -19.43 -11.09 -41.81
N ARG A 34 -19.02 -9.88 -41.37
CA ARG A 34 -19.87 -8.67 -41.47
C ARG A 34 -19.96 -8.08 -42.87
N THR A 35 -18.92 -8.23 -43.67
CA THR A 35 -18.83 -7.64 -45.02
C THR A 35 -18.67 -8.70 -46.10
N GLN A 36 -17.88 -9.73 -45.84
CA GLN A 36 -17.62 -10.86 -46.73
C GLN A 36 -17.22 -12.10 -45.90
N PRO A 37 -17.18 -13.31 -46.48
CA PRO A 37 -16.62 -14.48 -45.80
C PRO A 37 -15.20 -14.20 -45.29
N GLY A 38 -14.91 -14.58 -44.05
CA GLY A 38 -13.63 -14.32 -43.40
C GLY A 38 -13.12 -15.53 -42.61
N GLU A 39 -11.83 -15.56 -42.37
CA GLU A 39 -11.14 -16.67 -41.70
C GLU A 39 -10.85 -16.33 -40.23
N PHE A 40 -11.06 -17.31 -39.34
CA PHE A 40 -10.84 -17.17 -37.91
C PHE A 40 -9.68 -18.04 -37.45
N TYR A 41 -8.62 -17.38 -36.96
CA TYR A 41 -7.45 -18.04 -36.42
C TYR A 41 -7.50 -18.04 -34.89
N ALA A 42 -7.69 -19.21 -34.30
CA ALA A 42 -7.69 -19.41 -32.86
C ALA A 42 -6.28 -19.75 -32.35
N LEU A 43 -5.67 -18.86 -31.56
CA LEU A 43 -4.33 -19.07 -30.96
C LEU A 43 -4.39 -19.78 -29.60
N TYR A 44 -5.33 -20.71 -29.43
CA TYR A 44 -5.52 -21.46 -28.19
C TYR A 44 -5.78 -22.93 -28.50
N ASN A 45 -5.19 -23.80 -27.69
CA ASN A 45 -5.37 -25.25 -27.79
C ASN A 45 -6.15 -25.71 -26.55
N TYR A 46 -7.48 -25.60 -26.59
CA TYR A 46 -8.35 -26.04 -25.50
C TYR A 46 -8.75 -27.50 -25.72
N ALA A 47 -8.65 -28.33 -24.69
CA ALA A 47 -9.15 -29.69 -24.78
C ALA A 47 -10.70 -29.68 -24.82
N PRO A 48 -11.33 -30.67 -25.48
CA PRO A 48 -12.77 -30.82 -25.47
C PRO A 48 -13.32 -30.88 -24.03
N GLY A 49 -14.24 -29.97 -23.68
CA GLY A 49 -14.83 -29.89 -22.34
C GLY A 49 -14.16 -28.91 -21.37
N GLU A 50 -13.00 -28.32 -21.69
CA GLU A 50 -12.38 -27.28 -20.85
C GLU A 50 -13.12 -25.94 -20.89
N GLN A 51 -13.85 -25.68 -21.98
CA GLN A 51 -14.60 -24.43 -22.14
C GLN A 51 -15.97 -24.51 -21.49
N ARG A 52 -16.32 -23.45 -20.75
CA ARG A 52 -17.71 -23.23 -20.33
C ARG A 52 -18.52 -22.69 -21.51
N LYS A 53 -19.78 -23.10 -21.61
CA LYS A 53 -20.72 -22.57 -22.62
C LYS A 53 -20.90 -21.04 -22.52
N TYR A 54 -21.04 -20.53 -21.30
CA TYR A 54 -21.24 -19.11 -20.99
C TYR A 54 -20.23 -18.60 -19.96
N PRO A 55 -19.85 -17.30 -20.01
CA PRO A 55 -19.01 -16.69 -19.00
C PRO A 55 -19.73 -16.67 -17.65
N VAL A 56 -18.96 -16.72 -16.56
CA VAL A 56 -19.51 -16.56 -15.22
C VAL A 56 -20.04 -15.12 -15.07
N PRO A 57 -21.25 -14.92 -14.52
CA PRO A 57 -21.78 -13.59 -14.27
C PRO A 57 -20.88 -12.77 -13.35
N GLN A 58 -20.67 -11.50 -13.70
CA GLN A 58 -19.75 -10.62 -12.96
C GLN A 58 -20.15 -10.44 -11.49
N ILE A 59 -21.45 -10.48 -11.18
CA ILE A 59 -21.94 -10.38 -9.79
C ILE A 59 -21.40 -11.50 -8.89
N CYS A 60 -21.17 -12.70 -9.44
CA CYS A 60 -20.59 -13.84 -8.72
C CYS A 60 -19.07 -13.70 -8.47
N GLN A 61 -18.41 -12.71 -9.10
CA GLN A 61 -16.95 -12.53 -9.05
C GLN A 61 -16.55 -11.12 -8.59
N SER A 62 -17.50 -10.29 -8.16
CA SER A 62 -17.28 -8.88 -7.81
C SER A 62 -17.47 -8.62 -6.32
N LYS A 63 -16.89 -7.51 -5.85
CA LYS A 63 -17.05 -7.07 -4.46
C LYS A 63 -18.48 -6.55 -4.25
N LEU A 64 -19.23 -7.20 -3.34
CA LEU A 64 -20.67 -6.95 -3.20
C LEU A 64 -21.05 -5.84 -2.20
N ALA A 65 -20.13 -5.34 -1.36
CA ALA A 65 -20.47 -4.39 -0.29
C ALA A 65 -21.18 -3.11 -0.75
N ASN A 66 -20.71 -2.50 -1.85
CA ASN A 66 -21.38 -1.32 -2.43
C ASN A 66 -22.80 -1.67 -2.95
N ILE A 67 -22.96 -2.85 -3.55
CA ILE A 67 -24.25 -3.32 -4.09
C ILE A 67 -25.22 -3.60 -2.95
N ASP A 68 -24.79 -4.31 -1.90
CA ASP A 68 -25.59 -4.59 -0.71
C ASP A 68 -26.07 -3.29 -0.03
N PHE A 69 -25.17 -2.31 0.12
CA PHE A 69 -25.55 -1.02 0.68
C PHE A 69 -26.57 -0.27 -0.21
N MET A 70 -26.40 -0.29 -1.54
CA MET A 70 -27.36 0.33 -2.47
C MET A 70 -28.73 -0.37 -2.43
N LEU A 71 -28.78 -1.70 -2.32
CA LEU A 71 -30.02 -2.47 -2.16
C LEU A 71 -30.76 -2.06 -0.89
N ARG A 72 -30.05 -1.95 0.24
CA ARG A 72 -30.62 -1.54 1.53
C ARG A 72 -31.11 -0.10 1.52
N LYS A 73 -30.40 0.78 0.82
CA LYS A 73 -30.79 2.19 0.60
C LYS A 73 -32.00 2.31 -0.32
N SER A 74 -32.21 1.35 -1.24
CA SER A 74 -33.30 1.40 -2.21
C SER A 74 -34.68 1.35 -1.55
N ARG A 75 -35.73 1.67 -2.32
CA ARG A 75 -37.12 1.59 -1.85
C ARG A 75 -37.54 0.17 -1.45
N LEU A 76 -36.85 -0.86 -1.95
CA LEU A 76 -37.10 -2.26 -1.59
C LEU A 76 -36.72 -2.56 -0.14
N ARG A 77 -35.80 -1.77 0.44
CA ARG A 77 -35.29 -1.95 1.82
C ARG A 77 -34.86 -3.39 2.13
N THR A 78 -34.29 -4.06 1.13
CA THR A 78 -33.80 -5.44 1.23
C THR A 78 -32.27 -5.48 1.27
N ASN A 79 -31.71 -6.63 1.59
CA ASN A 79 -30.27 -6.88 1.64
C ASN A 79 -29.90 -8.03 0.70
N MET A 80 -28.60 -8.25 0.53
CA MET A 80 -28.10 -9.24 -0.39
C MET A 80 -28.38 -10.69 0.07
N LEU A 81 -28.62 -10.93 1.36
CA LEU A 81 -29.00 -12.26 1.85
C LEU A 81 -30.41 -12.67 1.42
N GLU A 82 -31.32 -11.70 1.33
CA GLU A 82 -32.70 -11.93 0.90
C GLU A 82 -32.83 -11.81 -0.62
N PHE A 83 -32.13 -10.85 -1.23
CA PHE A 83 -32.23 -10.59 -2.66
C PHE A 83 -31.57 -11.68 -3.52
N GLN A 84 -30.67 -12.50 -2.96
CA GLN A 84 -29.95 -13.52 -3.74
C GLN A 84 -30.86 -14.61 -4.32
N GLU A 85 -32.00 -14.88 -3.67
CA GLU A 85 -32.96 -15.90 -4.10
C GLU A 85 -33.60 -15.55 -5.46
N TYR A 86 -33.55 -14.28 -5.86
CA TYR A 86 -34.07 -13.82 -7.15
C TYR A 86 -33.04 -13.84 -8.28
N PHE A 87 -31.78 -14.22 -8.01
CA PHE A 87 -30.76 -14.28 -9.06
C PHE A 87 -30.84 -15.57 -9.88
N PRO A 88 -30.77 -15.47 -11.23
CA PRO A 88 -30.61 -16.66 -12.08
C PRO A 88 -29.34 -17.46 -11.74
N ASN A 89 -28.29 -16.74 -11.34
CA ASN A 89 -27.04 -17.30 -10.86
C ASN A 89 -26.64 -16.56 -9.58
N LYS A 90 -26.82 -17.21 -8.43
CA LYS A 90 -26.49 -16.63 -7.14
C LYS A 90 -24.97 -16.56 -6.92
N PRO A 91 -24.44 -15.47 -6.32
CA PRO A 91 -23.10 -15.44 -5.78
C PRO A 91 -22.91 -16.51 -4.69
N GLU A 92 -21.68 -16.93 -4.45
CA GLU A 92 -21.42 -17.81 -3.30
C GLU A 92 -21.68 -17.08 -1.98
N GLN A 93 -22.13 -17.83 -0.98
CA GLN A 93 -22.49 -17.29 0.34
C GLN A 93 -21.31 -16.57 1.03
N SER A 94 -20.08 -16.99 0.73
CA SER A 94 -18.84 -16.36 1.20
C SER A 94 -18.74 -14.88 0.78
N TYR A 95 -19.06 -14.54 -0.47
CA TYR A 95 -19.03 -13.16 -0.99
C TYR A 95 -20.08 -12.26 -0.32
N ILE A 96 -21.26 -12.81 -0.05
CA ILE A 96 -22.34 -12.08 0.63
C ILE A 96 -21.98 -11.84 2.09
N THR A 97 -21.42 -12.85 2.75
CA THR A 97 -20.97 -12.75 4.14
C THR A 97 -19.83 -11.75 4.28
N ASP A 98 -18.85 -11.77 3.37
CA ASP A 98 -17.77 -10.78 3.30
C ASP A 98 -18.30 -9.34 3.09
N ALA A 99 -19.29 -9.16 2.20
CA ALA A 99 -19.91 -7.85 2.00
C ALA A 99 -20.56 -7.30 3.27
N ILE A 100 -21.26 -8.14 4.03
CA ILE A 100 -21.85 -7.74 5.32
C ILE A 100 -20.76 -7.41 6.34
N LYS A 101 -19.72 -8.25 6.44
CA LYS A 101 -18.56 -8.00 7.31
C LYS A 101 -17.94 -6.64 7.01
N GLN A 102 -17.76 -6.28 5.73
CA GLN A 102 -17.22 -4.97 5.34
C GLN A 102 -18.13 -3.79 5.71
N LEU A 103 -19.45 -3.95 5.58
CA LEU A 103 -20.39 -2.92 6.02
C LEU A 103 -20.37 -2.75 7.55
N GLN A 104 -20.18 -3.84 8.30
CA GLN A 104 -20.02 -3.80 9.75
C GLN A 104 -18.69 -3.15 10.15
N LEU A 105 -17.58 -3.44 9.47
CA LEU A 105 -16.28 -2.79 9.67
C LEU A 105 -16.36 -1.27 9.44
N LEU A 106 -17.11 -0.84 8.42
CA LEU A 106 -17.37 0.58 8.19
C LEU A 106 -18.33 1.20 9.22
N GLY A 107 -18.98 0.39 10.06
CA GLY A 107 -19.96 0.82 11.06
C GLY A 107 -21.33 1.17 10.48
N LEU A 108 -21.63 0.71 9.26
CA LEU A 108 -22.88 1.04 8.54
C LEU A 108 -24.01 0.07 8.89
N VAL A 109 -23.69 -1.19 9.18
CA VAL A 109 -24.65 -2.25 9.55
C VAL A 109 -24.35 -2.73 10.96
N SER A 110 -25.39 -3.09 11.71
CA SER A 110 -25.24 -3.59 13.08
C SER A 110 -24.51 -4.94 13.13
N THR A 111 -23.65 -5.13 14.13
CA THR A 111 -22.98 -6.41 14.41
C THR A 111 -23.94 -7.45 14.96
N THR A 112 -24.94 -7.03 15.75
CA THR A 112 -25.96 -7.93 16.34
C THR A 112 -27.10 -8.24 15.36
N SER A 113 -27.43 -7.32 14.46
CA SER A 113 -28.50 -7.48 13.48
C SER A 113 -28.03 -7.09 12.09
N ALA A 114 -27.51 -8.06 11.35
CA ALA A 114 -26.98 -7.87 9.98
C ALA A 114 -28.01 -7.36 8.95
N LYS A 115 -29.29 -7.26 9.33
CA LYS A 115 -30.37 -6.73 8.48
C LYS A 115 -30.47 -5.20 8.54
N ASN A 116 -30.16 -4.60 9.69
CA ASN A 116 -30.49 -3.20 9.94
C ASN A 116 -29.27 -2.28 9.82
N PHE A 117 -29.49 -1.09 9.27
CA PHE A 117 -28.52 -0.01 9.33
C PHE A 117 -28.31 0.46 10.77
N THR A 118 -27.09 0.86 11.10
CA THR A 118 -26.80 1.64 12.31
C THR A 118 -27.29 3.09 12.13
N LYS A 119 -27.28 3.90 13.20
CA LYS A 119 -27.53 5.35 13.08
C LYS A 119 -26.62 6.01 12.04
N LEU A 120 -25.35 5.62 12.01
CA LEU A 120 -24.38 6.09 11.01
C LEU A 120 -24.76 5.62 9.59
N GLY A 121 -25.11 4.35 9.43
CA GLY A 121 -25.55 3.79 8.14
C GLY A 121 -26.79 4.48 7.58
N LEU A 122 -27.76 4.80 8.46
CA LEU A 122 -28.96 5.56 8.09
C LEU A 122 -28.63 6.99 7.67
N SER A 123 -27.71 7.68 8.35
CA SER A 123 -27.30 9.03 7.93
C SER A 123 -26.56 9.00 6.59
N ILE A 124 -25.68 8.02 6.37
CA ILE A 124 -24.92 7.88 5.12
C ILE A 124 -25.83 7.45 3.96
N SER A 125 -26.89 6.67 4.21
CA SER A 125 -27.82 6.25 3.14
C SER A 125 -28.59 7.43 2.54
N LYS A 126 -28.76 8.52 3.29
CA LYS A 126 -29.37 9.78 2.80
C LYS A 126 -28.46 10.58 1.87
N LEU A 127 -27.14 10.35 1.88
CA LEU A 127 -26.21 11.04 0.99
C LEU A 127 -26.44 10.63 -0.47
N PRO A 128 -26.15 11.51 -1.45
CA PRO A 128 -26.12 11.10 -2.85
C PRO A 128 -25.07 10.00 -3.08
N ASP A 129 -25.14 9.32 -4.22
CA ASP A 129 -24.11 8.35 -4.57
C ASP A 129 -22.74 9.04 -4.76
N LEU A 130 -21.75 8.64 -3.96
CA LEU A 130 -20.37 9.12 -3.95
C LEU A 130 -19.38 8.06 -4.46
N SER A 131 -19.89 7.02 -5.14
CA SER A 131 -19.16 5.95 -5.84
C SER A 131 -18.41 4.94 -4.97
N SER A 132 -18.00 5.26 -3.74
CA SER A 132 -17.48 4.27 -2.80
C SER A 132 -17.95 4.51 -1.36
N LEU A 133 -18.19 3.44 -0.61
CA LEU A 133 -18.62 3.55 0.79
C LEU A 133 -17.59 4.21 1.72
N PRO A 134 -16.27 3.93 1.61
CA PRO A 134 -15.24 4.71 2.31
C PRO A 134 -15.36 6.20 2.03
N MET A 135 -15.57 6.60 0.77
CA MET A 135 -15.73 8.01 0.40
C MET A 135 -17.03 8.60 0.97
N SER A 136 -18.14 7.85 0.95
CA SER A 136 -19.40 8.29 1.58
C SER A 136 -19.24 8.56 3.08
N LYS A 137 -18.50 7.71 3.78
CA LYS A 137 -18.18 7.90 5.21
C LYS A 137 -17.26 9.10 5.44
N ALA A 138 -16.27 9.30 4.56
CA ALA A 138 -15.39 10.47 4.62
C ALA A 138 -16.15 11.78 4.39
N VAL A 139 -17.02 11.85 3.38
CA VAL A 139 -17.86 13.02 3.11
C VAL A 139 -18.82 13.26 4.28
N TYR A 140 -19.42 12.22 4.86
CA TYR A 140 -20.25 12.38 6.05
C TYR A 140 -19.48 12.99 7.23
N SER A 141 -18.25 12.53 7.49
CA SER A 141 -17.39 13.11 8.52
C SER A 141 -17.02 14.56 8.22
N ALA A 142 -16.74 14.89 6.95
CA ALA A 142 -16.46 16.26 6.52
C ALA A 142 -17.64 17.21 6.76
N LEU A 143 -18.86 16.75 6.48
CA LEU A 143 -20.09 17.52 6.70
C LEU A 143 -20.35 17.75 8.20
N ARG A 144 -20.28 16.69 9.01
CA ARG A 144 -20.75 16.75 10.41
C ARG A 144 -19.69 17.03 11.46
N LYS A 145 -18.41 16.77 11.19
CA LYS A 145 -17.34 16.79 12.20
C LYS A 145 -16.18 17.72 11.88
N ARG A 146 -15.85 17.91 10.60
CA ARG A 146 -14.56 18.53 10.20
C ARG A 146 -14.71 19.84 9.40
N GLN A 147 -15.93 20.36 9.23
CA GLN A 147 -16.20 21.66 8.56
C GLN A 147 -15.51 21.79 7.19
N CYS A 148 -15.44 20.69 6.42
CA CYS A 148 -14.75 20.64 5.12
C CYS A 148 -15.62 19.97 4.04
N GLY A 149 -16.95 20.11 4.16
CA GLY A 149 -17.93 19.47 3.29
C GLY A 149 -17.71 19.77 1.81
N ARG A 150 -17.54 21.05 1.45
CA ARG A 150 -17.31 21.47 0.05
C ARG A 150 -16.06 20.85 -0.54
N ASP A 151 -14.96 20.84 0.23
CA ASP A 151 -13.67 20.31 -0.20
C ASP A 151 -13.75 18.80 -0.51
N LEU A 152 -14.41 18.03 0.36
CA LEU A 152 -14.58 16.59 0.15
C LEU A 152 -15.58 16.25 -0.96
N ILE A 153 -16.62 17.06 -1.16
CA ILE A 153 -17.54 16.90 -2.29
C ILE A 153 -16.80 17.12 -3.62
N ILE A 154 -15.92 18.12 -3.69
CA ILE A 154 -15.06 18.33 -4.87
C ILE A 154 -14.13 17.13 -5.06
N LEU A 155 -13.41 16.72 -4.03
CA LEU A 155 -12.48 15.58 -4.11
C LEU A 155 -13.17 14.29 -4.55
N SER A 156 -14.31 13.96 -3.95
CA SER A 156 -15.09 12.77 -4.29
C SER A 156 -15.53 12.79 -5.76
N SER A 157 -15.90 13.96 -6.30
CA SER A 157 -16.29 14.11 -7.70
C SER A 157 -15.16 13.75 -8.67
N ILE A 158 -13.93 14.19 -8.41
CA ILE A 158 -12.78 13.89 -9.28
C ILE A 158 -12.35 12.43 -9.10
N LEU A 159 -12.21 11.97 -7.86
CA LEU A 159 -11.73 10.63 -7.55
C LEU A 159 -12.69 9.53 -8.03
N SER A 160 -13.99 9.83 -8.13
CA SER A 160 -14.97 8.90 -8.71
C SER A 160 -14.79 8.64 -10.21
N VAL A 161 -14.17 9.58 -10.93
CA VAL A 161 -13.91 9.50 -12.37
C VAL A 161 -12.51 8.95 -12.65
N LEU A 162 -11.58 9.13 -11.71
CA LEU A 162 -10.19 8.75 -11.89
C LEU A 162 -9.97 7.24 -11.70
N ASN A 163 -9.54 6.59 -12.79
CA ASN A 163 -9.10 5.20 -12.78
C ASN A 163 -7.58 5.05 -12.57
N THR A 164 -6.80 6.11 -12.84
CA THR A 164 -5.33 6.08 -12.70
C THR A 164 -4.80 7.41 -12.15
N SER A 165 -3.72 7.32 -11.39
CA SER A 165 -2.96 8.45 -10.84
C SER A 165 -2.13 9.19 -11.91
N ALA A 166 -2.06 8.68 -13.15
CA ALA A 166 -1.20 9.19 -14.21
C ALA A 166 -1.46 10.68 -14.53
N ILE A 167 -2.70 11.14 -14.31
CA ILE A 167 -3.11 12.54 -14.44
C ILE A 167 -2.24 13.50 -13.62
N ILE A 168 -1.73 13.05 -12.46
CA ILE A 168 -0.94 13.90 -11.56
C ILE A 168 0.40 14.31 -12.20
N LYS A 169 0.93 13.47 -13.10
CA LYS A 169 2.16 13.81 -13.84
C LYS A 169 1.96 15.00 -14.77
N SER A 170 0.82 15.04 -15.49
CA SER A 170 0.51 16.10 -16.47
C SER A 170 0.06 17.40 -15.83
N ILE A 171 -0.29 17.41 -14.54
CA ILE A 171 -0.63 18.64 -13.81
C ILE A 171 0.63 19.54 -13.69
N PRO A 172 0.55 20.83 -14.10
CA PRO A 172 1.62 21.81 -13.93
C PRO A 172 2.10 21.94 -12.48
N SER A 173 3.40 22.17 -12.28
CA SER A 173 4.03 22.29 -10.95
C SER A 173 3.37 23.34 -10.04
N LYS A 174 2.88 24.45 -10.61
CA LYS A 174 2.14 25.51 -9.90
C LYS A 174 0.88 25.03 -9.14
N TYR A 175 0.30 23.90 -9.53
CA TYR A 175 -0.88 23.33 -8.87
C TYR A 175 -0.55 22.16 -7.95
N LYS A 176 0.70 21.65 -8.00
CA LYS A 176 1.13 20.52 -7.18
C LYS A 176 1.36 20.99 -5.74
N CYS A 177 0.73 20.28 -4.80
CA CYS A 177 0.90 20.54 -3.37
C CYS A 177 1.93 19.59 -2.77
N ALA A 178 2.74 20.08 -1.82
CA ALA A 178 3.69 19.27 -1.06
C ALA A 178 3.00 18.35 -0.03
N GLU A 179 1.73 18.60 0.29
CA GLU A 179 0.90 17.79 1.19
C GLU A 179 0.39 16.52 0.51
N GLY A 180 0.26 16.53 -0.82
CA GLY A 180 0.00 15.34 -1.62
C GLY A 180 -0.96 15.53 -2.79
N ASP A 181 -1.39 14.40 -3.32
CA ASP A 181 -2.17 14.29 -4.54
C ASP A 181 -3.61 14.76 -4.35
N PHE A 182 -4.19 14.53 -3.16
CA PHE A 182 -5.54 15.02 -2.84
C PHE A 182 -5.60 16.55 -2.97
N MET A 183 -4.72 17.27 -2.27
CA MET A 183 -4.69 18.73 -2.34
C MET A 183 -4.34 19.25 -3.74
N THR A 184 -3.48 18.53 -4.48
CA THR A 184 -3.19 18.85 -5.88
C THR A 184 -4.45 18.80 -6.75
N LEU A 185 -5.27 17.74 -6.63
CA LEU A 185 -6.52 17.60 -7.37
C LEU A 185 -7.57 18.63 -6.93
N LEU A 186 -7.67 18.89 -5.63
CA LEU A 186 -8.56 19.91 -5.08
C LEU A 186 -8.21 21.30 -5.61
N ASN A 187 -6.93 21.68 -5.63
CA ASN A 187 -6.47 22.96 -6.15
C ASN A 187 -6.82 23.13 -7.63
N VAL A 188 -6.61 22.10 -8.45
CA VAL A 188 -6.97 22.13 -9.88
C VAL A 188 -8.48 22.38 -10.05
N MET A 189 -9.33 21.66 -9.30
CA MET A 189 -10.77 21.89 -9.39
C MET A 189 -11.20 23.24 -8.85
N ASN A 190 -10.60 23.72 -7.75
CA ASN A 190 -10.89 25.03 -7.21
C ASN A 190 -10.58 26.13 -8.24
N VAL A 191 -9.49 26.03 -9.00
CA VAL A 191 -9.19 26.96 -10.09
C VAL A 191 -10.27 26.93 -11.17
N ILE A 192 -10.77 25.76 -11.55
CA ILE A 192 -11.84 25.63 -12.55
C ILE A 192 -13.15 26.22 -12.02
N LEU A 193 -13.49 25.94 -10.76
CA LEU A 193 -14.71 26.44 -10.11
C LEU A 193 -14.67 27.95 -9.88
N LEU A 194 -13.50 28.53 -9.62
CA LEU A 194 -13.32 29.97 -9.54
C LEU A 194 -13.59 30.63 -10.89
N VAL A 195 -12.99 30.14 -11.97
CA VAL A 195 -13.26 30.66 -13.33
C VAL A 195 -14.74 30.52 -13.69
N GLN A 196 -15.37 29.41 -13.30
CA GLN A 196 -16.79 29.16 -13.51
C GLN A 196 -17.71 30.14 -12.77
N ARG A 197 -17.26 30.72 -11.65
CA ARG A 197 -17.99 31.75 -10.91
C ARG A 197 -17.77 33.15 -11.48
N SER A 198 -16.59 33.39 -12.06
CA SER A 198 -16.22 34.69 -12.63
C SER A 198 -16.78 34.95 -14.04
N VAL A 199 -17.23 33.91 -14.75
CA VAL A 199 -17.67 34.00 -16.15
C VAL A 199 -19.16 33.66 -16.26
N PRO A 200 -19.95 34.36 -17.09
CA PRO A 200 -21.33 34.00 -17.36
C PRO A 200 -21.46 32.55 -17.87
N ALA A 201 -22.52 31.86 -17.44
CA ALA A 201 -22.69 30.43 -17.72
C ALA A 201 -22.70 30.06 -19.22
N LYS A 202 -23.11 30.98 -20.10
CA LYS A 202 -23.13 30.79 -21.57
C LYS A 202 -21.73 30.76 -22.20
N GLU A 203 -20.77 31.45 -21.59
CA GLU A 203 -19.41 31.59 -22.10
C GLU A 203 -18.43 30.60 -21.48
N PHE A 204 -18.81 30.01 -20.34
CA PHE A 204 -17.98 29.04 -19.64
C PHE A 204 -17.78 27.76 -20.48
N ASN A 205 -16.55 27.56 -20.94
CA ASN A 205 -16.14 26.35 -21.62
C ASN A 205 -14.92 25.73 -20.93
N ILE A 206 -15.11 24.57 -20.33
CA ILE A 206 -14.06 23.89 -19.57
C ILE A 206 -12.84 23.51 -20.43
N ASP A 207 -13.03 23.20 -21.71
CA ASP A 207 -11.93 22.83 -22.61
C ASP A 207 -11.03 24.05 -22.86
N ARG A 208 -11.62 25.25 -23.02
CA ARG A 208 -10.88 26.53 -23.09
C ARG A 208 -10.15 26.82 -21.79
N VAL A 209 -10.80 26.64 -20.63
CA VAL A 209 -10.18 26.84 -19.32
C VAL A 209 -8.99 25.90 -19.11
N CYS A 210 -9.15 24.62 -19.45
CA CYS A 210 -8.09 23.62 -19.33
C CYS A 210 -6.91 24.00 -20.24
N ASN A 211 -7.15 24.38 -21.49
CA ASN A 211 -6.10 24.82 -22.40
C ASN A 211 -5.35 26.05 -21.86
N ALA A 212 -6.08 27.09 -21.43
CA ALA A 212 -5.50 28.32 -20.90
C ALA A 212 -4.69 28.09 -19.61
N LYS A 213 -5.04 27.09 -18.80
CA LYS A 213 -4.34 26.77 -17.53
C LYS A 213 -3.23 25.74 -17.69
N GLY A 214 -3.04 25.15 -18.87
CA GLY A 214 -2.02 24.12 -19.15
C GLY A 214 -2.45 22.71 -18.72
N LEU A 215 -3.75 22.41 -18.76
CA LEU A 215 -4.40 21.16 -18.35
C LEU A 215 -5.05 20.43 -19.53
N SER A 216 -4.57 20.65 -20.77
CA SER A 216 -5.15 20.08 -21.99
C SER A 216 -5.16 18.54 -21.98
N ALA A 217 -4.08 17.91 -21.51
CA ALA A 217 -3.97 16.45 -21.40
C ALA A 217 -4.98 15.83 -20.43
N SER A 218 -5.46 16.59 -19.45
CA SER A 218 -6.42 16.15 -18.42
C SER A 218 -7.85 16.66 -18.65
N ALA A 219 -8.10 17.41 -19.72
CA ALA A 219 -9.37 18.10 -19.97
C ALA A 219 -10.57 17.15 -20.00
N TYR A 220 -10.45 16.00 -20.66
CA TYR A 220 -11.53 15.01 -20.76
C TYR A 220 -12.00 14.52 -19.37
N ILE A 221 -11.05 14.19 -18.49
CA ILE A 221 -11.34 13.72 -17.14
C ILE A 221 -11.90 14.86 -16.28
N LEU A 222 -11.29 16.05 -16.36
CA LEU A 222 -11.75 17.22 -15.60
C LEU A 222 -13.18 17.63 -16.00
N LYS A 223 -13.54 17.48 -17.28
CA LYS A 223 -14.91 17.70 -17.78
C LYS A 223 -15.91 16.73 -17.19
N GLN A 224 -15.56 15.45 -17.08
CA GLN A 224 -16.40 14.46 -16.42
C GLN A 224 -16.52 14.73 -14.91
N ALA A 225 -15.40 15.02 -14.24
CA ALA A 225 -15.36 15.37 -12.82
C ALA A 225 -16.21 16.61 -12.51
N PHE A 226 -16.12 17.65 -13.35
CA PHE A 226 -16.92 18.86 -13.21
C PHE A 226 -18.43 18.60 -13.36
N ARG A 227 -18.83 17.77 -14.33
CA ARG A 227 -20.24 17.34 -14.48
C ARG A 227 -20.72 16.58 -13.23
N ARG A 228 -19.90 15.66 -12.72
CA ARG A 228 -20.18 14.90 -11.50
C ARG A 228 -20.32 15.83 -10.29
N TYR A 229 -19.43 16.80 -10.14
CA TYR A 229 -19.51 17.82 -9.09
C TYR A 229 -20.80 18.61 -9.18
N LYS A 230 -21.20 19.10 -10.36
CA LYS A 230 -22.46 19.85 -10.53
C LYS A 230 -23.69 19.03 -10.18
N ASN A 231 -23.69 17.73 -10.48
CA ASN A 231 -24.78 16.85 -10.09
C ASN A 231 -24.81 16.64 -8.56
N LEU A 232 -23.66 16.48 -7.92
CA LEU A 232 -23.56 16.37 -6.46
C LEU A 232 -23.97 17.67 -5.78
N GLU A 233 -23.48 18.83 -6.24
CA GLU A 233 -23.82 20.17 -5.73
C GLU A 233 -25.34 20.38 -5.76
N LYS A 234 -26.00 20.03 -6.87
CA LYS A 234 -27.48 20.07 -6.96
C LYS A 234 -28.14 19.14 -5.94
N ALA A 235 -27.66 17.89 -5.82
CA ALA A 235 -28.24 16.93 -4.88
C ALA A 235 -28.09 17.36 -3.42
N PHE A 236 -26.94 17.93 -3.04
CA PHE A 236 -26.72 18.46 -1.69
C PHE A 236 -27.54 19.72 -1.41
N ASN A 237 -27.72 20.60 -2.40
CA ASN A 237 -28.56 21.79 -2.25
C ASN A 237 -30.05 21.46 -2.06
N LEU A 238 -30.52 20.32 -2.57
CA LEU A 238 -31.88 19.81 -2.35
C LEU A 238 -32.06 19.14 -0.99
N SER A 239 -30.97 18.80 -0.29
CA SER A 239 -31.03 18.12 1.00
C SER A 239 -31.10 19.13 2.14
N GLU A 240 -32.24 19.21 2.83
CA GLU A 240 -32.40 20.10 4.00
C GLU A 240 -31.37 19.82 5.10
N GLU A 241 -30.99 18.55 5.28
CA GLU A 241 -30.11 18.10 6.37
C GLU A 241 -28.63 18.49 6.18
N PHE A 242 -28.17 18.59 4.93
CA PHE A 242 -26.75 18.72 4.58
C PHE A 242 -26.42 19.99 3.78
N ARG A 243 -27.42 20.80 3.41
CA ARG A 243 -27.24 21.95 2.50
C ARG A 243 -26.19 22.95 3.01
N GLU A 244 -26.25 23.32 4.29
CA GLU A 244 -25.33 24.30 4.87
C GLU A 244 -23.91 23.72 4.99
N ASP A 245 -23.79 22.56 5.62
CA ASP A 245 -22.52 21.85 5.81
C ASP A 245 -21.79 21.57 4.47
N ALA A 246 -22.54 21.28 3.40
CA ALA A 246 -21.98 21.01 2.08
C ALA A 246 -21.35 22.24 1.40
N GLN A 247 -21.67 23.45 1.86
CA GLN A 247 -21.11 24.69 1.34
C GLN A 247 -19.86 25.14 2.09
N ILE A 248 -19.62 24.62 3.30
CA ILE A 248 -18.48 24.98 4.14
C ILE A 248 -17.17 24.51 3.51
N GLN A 249 -16.22 25.45 3.38
CA GLN A 249 -14.88 25.21 2.87
C GLN A 249 -13.86 25.47 3.98
N SER A 250 -12.97 24.51 4.21
CA SER A 250 -11.87 24.69 5.16
C SER A 250 -10.58 25.06 4.43
N SER A 251 -10.34 24.49 3.25
CA SER A 251 -9.04 24.53 2.53
C SER A 251 -7.84 24.02 3.33
N SER A 252 -8.01 23.60 4.59
CA SER A 252 -6.99 23.00 5.42
C SER A 252 -6.89 21.51 5.13
N TRP A 253 -5.67 21.06 4.79
CA TRP A 253 -5.40 19.65 4.57
C TRP A 253 -5.67 18.81 5.82
N GLU A 254 -5.44 19.32 7.03
CA GLU A 254 -5.66 18.58 8.28
C GLU A 254 -7.13 18.10 8.42
N ASN A 255 -8.09 19.00 8.20
CA ASN A 255 -9.51 18.67 8.30
C ASN A 255 -9.94 17.68 7.22
N ILE A 256 -9.41 17.86 6.00
CA ILE A 256 -9.66 16.96 4.87
C ILE A 256 -9.07 15.57 5.16
N ALA A 257 -7.83 15.52 5.66
CA ALA A 257 -7.13 14.29 6.01
C ALA A 257 -7.87 13.53 7.12
N LYS A 258 -8.27 14.20 8.19
CA LYS A 258 -9.07 13.58 9.27
C LYS A 258 -10.41 13.04 8.77
N ALA A 259 -11.09 13.75 7.88
CA ALA A 259 -12.31 13.26 7.25
C ALA A 259 -12.05 12.04 6.35
N LEU A 260 -10.99 12.06 5.53
CA LEU A 260 -10.60 10.92 4.70
C LEU A 260 -10.19 9.71 5.54
N LEU A 261 -9.49 9.91 6.66
CA LEU A 261 -9.10 8.85 7.58
C LEU A 261 -10.32 8.13 8.17
N ASP A 262 -11.43 8.83 8.43
CA ASP A 262 -12.65 8.19 8.97
C ASP A 262 -13.28 7.21 7.97
N GLY A 263 -13.08 7.46 6.67
CA GLY A 263 -13.52 6.59 5.59
C GLY A 263 -12.52 5.50 5.21
N PHE A 264 -11.23 5.86 5.13
CA PHE A 264 -10.12 5.04 4.63
C PHE A 264 -9.15 4.65 5.75
N SER A 265 -9.66 4.36 6.95
CA SER A 265 -8.87 4.04 8.15
C SER A 265 -7.86 2.91 7.93
N ASP A 266 -8.19 1.97 7.03
CA ASP A 266 -7.34 0.83 6.74
C ASP A 266 -6.24 1.15 5.72
N ASN A 267 -6.31 2.27 5.00
CA ASN A 267 -5.35 2.62 3.96
C ASN A 267 -4.30 3.62 4.45
N VAL A 268 -3.91 3.47 5.72
CA VAL A 268 -2.81 4.21 6.33
C VAL A 268 -1.51 3.42 6.19
N PHE A 269 -0.48 4.10 5.74
CA PHE A 269 0.82 3.54 5.43
C PHE A 269 1.91 4.33 6.14
N VAL A 270 2.77 3.63 6.89
CA VAL A 270 3.94 4.23 7.54
C VAL A 270 5.14 3.99 6.66
N SER A 271 5.94 5.03 6.47
CA SER A 271 7.21 4.91 5.79
C SER A 271 8.06 3.89 6.52
N THR A 272 8.51 2.88 5.78
CA THR A 272 9.54 1.99 6.30
C THR A 272 10.71 2.83 6.74
N ARG A 273 11.03 4.00 6.18
CA ARG A 273 12.14 4.84 6.67
C ARG A 273 12.12 5.09 8.19
N ILE A 274 10.93 5.21 8.76
CA ILE A 274 10.76 5.60 10.16
C ILE A 274 10.77 4.39 11.08
N LEU A 275 10.12 3.30 10.66
CA LEU A 275 10.09 2.06 11.41
C LEU A 275 11.34 1.19 11.21
N GLN A 276 11.91 1.33 10.01
CA GLN A 276 12.80 0.42 9.31
C GLN A 276 13.56 1.12 8.13
N GLY A 277 13.93 2.42 8.18
CA GLY A 277 14.92 3.15 7.33
C GLY A 277 15.06 2.88 5.81
N LYS A 278 14.17 2.14 5.13
CA LYS A 278 14.12 2.08 3.66
C LYS A 278 13.42 3.33 3.13
N ALA A 279 14.06 4.05 2.21
CA ALA A 279 13.58 5.37 1.80
C ALA A 279 12.33 5.34 0.90
N GLN A 280 11.95 4.20 0.31
CA GLN A 280 10.91 4.13 -0.73
C GLN A 280 9.78 3.12 -0.48
N GLN A 281 9.85 2.34 0.61
CA GLN A 281 8.80 1.38 0.95
C GLN A 281 7.92 1.90 2.09
N PHE A 282 6.69 1.44 2.09
CA PHE A 282 5.69 1.77 3.09
C PHE A 282 5.06 0.48 3.60
N LEU A 283 4.76 0.43 4.89
CA LEU A 283 4.04 -0.68 5.52
C LEU A 283 2.64 -0.23 5.86
N ARG A 284 1.65 -1.04 5.52
CA ARG A 284 0.27 -0.81 5.96
C ARG A 284 0.24 -0.83 7.49
N TYR A 285 -0.26 0.24 8.09
CA TYR A 285 -0.25 0.43 9.53
C TYR A 285 -1.30 -0.44 10.24
N ASN A 286 -2.51 -0.52 9.68
CA ASN A 286 -3.58 -1.35 10.21
C ASN A 286 -3.47 -2.80 9.67
N LEU A 287 -2.91 -3.71 10.46
CA LEU A 287 -2.77 -5.14 10.11
C LEU A 287 -3.75 -6.06 10.86
N GLN A 288 -4.37 -5.63 11.97
CA GLN A 288 -5.05 -6.53 12.91
C GLN A 288 -6.58 -6.51 12.90
N GLN A 289 -7.23 -5.65 12.10
CA GLN A 289 -8.69 -5.79 11.89
C GLN A 289 -9.08 -6.96 10.98
N ARG A 290 -8.10 -7.70 10.42
CA ARG A 290 -8.34 -8.81 9.48
C ARG A 290 -8.62 -10.18 10.13
N THR A 291 -8.87 -10.25 11.44
CA THR A 291 -9.20 -11.52 12.09
C THR A 291 -10.34 -11.37 13.09
N PHE A 292 -11.53 -11.79 12.67
CA PHE A 292 -12.57 -12.34 13.53
C PHE A 292 -13.27 -13.47 12.78
N ASP A 293 -12.55 -14.58 12.61
CA ASP A 293 -13.15 -15.92 12.54
C ASP A 293 -12.34 -16.82 13.48
N PRO A 294 -12.94 -17.37 14.56
CA PRO A 294 -12.25 -18.22 15.53
C PRO A 294 -11.74 -19.55 14.95
N GLN A 295 -12.10 -19.90 13.71
CA GLN A 295 -11.87 -21.21 13.12
C GLN A 295 -10.88 -21.24 11.93
N GLN A 296 -10.29 -20.11 11.52
CA GLN A 296 -9.27 -20.08 10.47
C GLN A 296 -7.97 -19.46 11.00
N GLN A 297 -7.11 -20.32 11.54
CA GLN A 297 -5.70 -20.00 11.74
C GLN A 297 -5.00 -19.99 10.37
N GLN A 298 -4.10 -19.02 10.18
CA GLN A 298 -3.21 -18.84 9.03
C GLN A 298 -3.82 -18.13 7.82
N SER A 299 -4.03 -16.81 7.95
CA SER A 299 -3.58 -15.93 6.86
C SER A 299 -2.18 -15.44 7.24
N ASP A 300 -1.22 -15.58 6.33
CA ASP A 300 0.16 -15.15 6.53
C ASP A 300 0.18 -13.69 7.02
N ASP A 301 0.67 -13.49 8.24
CA ASP A 301 0.81 -12.23 8.98
C ASP A 301 1.85 -11.28 8.34
N THR A 302 2.09 -11.43 7.02
CA THR A 302 3.07 -10.67 6.26
C THR A 302 2.55 -9.25 6.06
N PRO A 303 3.27 -8.24 6.56
CA PRO A 303 2.82 -6.88 6.45
C PRO A 303 2.76 -6.49 4.97
N THR A 304 1.64 -5.89 4.55
CA THR A 304 1.49 -5.38 3.19
C THR A 304 2.53 -4.30 2.94
N VAL A 305 3.59 -4.63 2.19
CA VAL A 305 4.61 -3.69 1.72
C VAL A 305 4.07 -2.96 0.50
N ALA A 306 4.22 -1.65 0.46
CA ALA A 306 3.73 -0.78 -0.60
C ALA A 306 4.79 0.22 -1.06
N VAL A 307 4.64 0.71 -2.29
CA VAL A 307 5.47 1.77 -2.88
C VAL A 307 4.54 2.85 -3.43
N ILE A 308 4.89 4.12 -3.25
CA ILE A 308 4.14 5.24 -3.82
C ILE A 308 4.23 5.21 -5.35
N ASP A 309 3.09 5.42 -6.02
CA ASP A 309 3.05 5.52 -7.47
C ASP A 309 4.05 6.56 -8.01
N ARG A 310 4.66 6.24 -9.15
CA ARG A 310 5.60 7.08 -9.88
C ARG A 310 5.00 8.43 -10.30
N SER A 311 3.69 8.53 -10.37
CA SER A 311 2.95 9.75 -10.71
C SER A 311 2.73 10.71 -9.55
N SER A 312 2.83 10.23 -8.31
CA SER A 312 2.48 11.00 -7.12
C SER A 312 3.43 12.17 -6.92
N THR A 313 2.88 13.26 -6.37
CA THR A 313 3.62 14.42 -5.88
C THR A 313 4.51 14.10 -4.68
N LEU A 314 4.18 13.07 -3.92
CA LEU A 314 4.90 12.65 -2.71
C LEU A 314 6.07 11.71 -2.98
N ARG A 315 6.29 11.34 -4.24
CA ARG A 315 7.45 10.54 -4.59
C ARG A 315 8.72 11.38 -4.50
N THR A 316 9.54 11.07 -3.50
CA THR A 316 10.90 11.61 -3.38
C THR A 316 11.78 10.97 -4.45
N GLY A 317 12.00 11.68 -5.56
CA GLY A 317 13.13 11.39 -6.46
C GLY A 317 14.47 11.74 -5.80
N ASN A 318 15.58 11.66 -6.55
CA ASN A 318 16.97 11.98 -6.15
C ASN A 318 17.23 13.41 -5.58
N LYS A 319 16.20 14.14 -5.14
CA LYS A 319 16.24 15.52 -4.66
C LYS A 319 16.57 15.66 -3.16
N GLY A 320 17.07 14.63 -2.48
CA GLY A 320 17.48 14.71 -1.07
C GLY A 320 16.37 14.98 -0.04
N LEU A 321 15.12 15.15 -0.46
CA LEU A 321 13.99 15.37 0.47
C LEU A 321 13.63 14.08 1.22
N LEU A 322 13.34 14.22 2.51
CA LEU A 322 12.88 13.12 3.36
C LEU A 322 11.49 12.63 2.89
N PRO A 323 11.27 11.31 2.72
CA PRO A 323 9.97 10.77 2.39
C PRO A 323 8.98 11.06 3.52
N ALA A 324 7.70 11.26 3.15
CA ALA A 324 6.65 11.50 4.11
C ALA A 324 6.56 10.35 5.13
N SER A 325 6.46 10.71 6.40
CA SER A 325 6.50 9.78 7.52
C SER A 325 5.34 8.80 7.53
N LEU A 326 4.14 9.35 7.39
CA LEU A 326 2.91 8.60 7.26
C LEU A 326 2.13 9.16 6.08
N VAL A 327 1.36 8.26 5.50
CA VAL A 327 0.70 8.48 4.25
C VAL A 327 -0.67 7.81 4.28
N LEU A 328 -1.69 8.55 3.86
CA LEU A 328 -3.01 8.02 3.53
C LEU A 328 -3.08 7.77 2.02
N ALA A 329 -3.59 6.62 1.60
CA ALA A 329 -3.83 6.30 0.20
C ALA A 329 -5.31 6.00 -0.06
N ARG A 330 -5.84 6.42 -1.20
CA ARG A 330 -7.19 5.98 -1.62
C ARG A 330 -7.14 4.59 -2.25
N ASP A 331 -6.19 4.36 -3.15
CA ASP A 331 -6.05 3.10 -3.89
C ASP A 331 -4.81 2.31 -3.49
N VAL A 332 -4.98 0.99 -3.38
CA VAL A 332 -3.91 0.02 -3.15
C VAL A 332 -4.01 -1.01 -4.28
N GLN A 333 -3.06 -0.99 -5.21
CA GLN A 333 -3.06 -1.82 -6.42
C GLN A 333 -1.91 -2.83 -6.39
N TYR A 334 -2.13 -4.04 -6.90
CA TYR A 334 -1.08 -5.04 -7.06
C TYR A 334 -0.91 -5.31 -8.55
N LEU A 335 0.25 -4.96 -9.11
CA LEU A 335 0.51 -5.06 -10.55
C LEU A 335 0.52 -6.50 -11.07
N THR A 336 0.82 -7.47 -10.21
CA THR A 336 0.96 -8.89 -10.56
C THR A 336 0.68 -9.73 -9.33
N VAL A 337 0.15 -10.94 -9.51
CA VAL A 337 0.00 -11.95 -8.44
C VAL A 337 1.37 -12.26 -7.77
N ILE A 338 2.47 -12.13 -8.52
CA ILE A 338 3.84 -12.49 -8.11
C ILE A 338 4.53 -11.39 -7.27
N ARG A 339 4.20 -10.11 -7.47
CA ARG A 339 4.82 -9.02 -6.70
C ARG A 339 4.17 -8.92 -5.32
N SER A 340 4.97 -9.16 -4.29
CA SER A 340 4.59 -8.92 -2.88
C SER A 340 4.38 -7.44 -2.53
N THR A 341 4.79 -6.51 -3.41
CA THR A 341 4.71 -5.07 -3.19
C THR A 341 3.49 -4.45 -3.87
N ALA A 342 2.66 -3.78 -3.08
CA ALA A 342 1.54 -2.96 -3.55
C ALA A 342 2.04 -1.62 -4.12
N ILE A 343 1.27 -1.02 -5.01
CA ILE A 343 1.40 0.38 -5.42
C ILE A 343 0.25 1.16 -4.79
N ILE A 344 0.59 2.21 -4.05
CA ILE A 344 -0.38 3.13 -3.47
C ILE A 344 -0.54 4.38 -4.34
N SER A 345 -1.79 4.73 -4.61
CA SER A 345 -2.18 5.83 -5.49
C SER A 345 -3.14 6.79 -4.79
N PHE A 346 -3.10 8.06 -5.22
CA PHE A 346 -3.80 9.19 -4.63
C PHE A 346 -3.48 9.31 -3.15
N VAL A 347 -2.32 9.92 -2.91
CA VAL A 347 -1.59 9.82 -1.66
C VAL A 347 -1.55 11.18 -0.97
N GLY A 348 -1.75 11.24 0.34
CA GLY A 348 -1.64 12.44 1.16
C GLY A 348 -0.80 12.22 2.42
N LYS A 349 0.01 13.20 2.80
CA LYS A 349 0.78 13.16 4.06
C LYS A 349 -0.18 13.19 5.23
N ILE A 350 0.09 12.41 6.27
CA ILE A 350 -0.66 12.53 7.52
C ILE A 350 0.31 12.64 8.69
N GLU A 351 -0.19 13.21 9.78
CA GLU A 351 0.56 13.29 11.02
C GLU A 351 0.00 12.30 12.05
N PRO A 352 0.85 11.74 12.93
CA PRO A 352 0.40 10.83 13.97
C PRO A 352 -0.79 11.37 14.78
N PRO A 353 -0.83 12.64 15.25
CA PRO A 353 -1.94 13.14 16.07
C PRO A 353 -3.33 13.06 15.39
N TRP A 354 -3.39 12.95 14.06
CA TRP A 354 -4.65 12.88 13.32
C TRP A 354 -5.27 11.47 13.34
N LEU A 355 -4.51 10.46 13.76
CA LEU A 355 -4.94 9.07 13.83
C LEU A 355 -5.66 8.78 15.15
N GLU A 356 -6.92 9.19 15.23
CA GLU A 356 -7.76 9.12 16.44
C GLU A 356 -8.35 7.72 16.73
N TYR A 357 -8.13 6.73 15.84
CA TYR A 357 -8.67 5.37 16.01
C TYR A 357 -8.00 4.62 17.17
N GLN A 358 -8.79 3.88 17.94
CA GLN A 358 -8.24 2.95 18.93
C GLN A 358 -7.70 1.71 18.24
N PHE A 359 -6.47 1.34 18.56
CA PHE A 359 -5.77 0.26 17.89
C PHE A 359 -4.95 -0.57 18.87
N ASN A 360 -4.87 -1.88 18.59
CA ASN A 360 -4.01 -2.81 19.30
C ASN A 360 -2.84 -3.18 18.38
N ARG A 361 -1.62 -2.78 18.73
CA ARG A 361 -0.41 -3.16 17.99
C ARG A 361 0.36 -4.20 18.78
N LYS A 362 0.83 -5.25 18.10
CA LYS A 362 1.75 -6.23 18.68
C LYS A 362 3.12 -6.13 18.01
N MET A 363 4.18 -6.02 18.81
CA MET A 363 5.57 -6.10 18.37
C MET A 363 6.20 -7.34 19.00
N LYS A 364 6.75 -8.25 18.19
CA LYS A 364 7.49 -9.42 18.67
C LYS A 364 8.86 -8.97 19.18
N LEU A 365 9.30 -9.53 20.31
CA LEU A 365 10.63 -9.32 20.87
C LEU A 365 11.39 -10.65 20.92
N ASN A 366 12.71 -10.58 20.75
CA ASN A 366 13.62 -11.67 21.08
C ASN A 366 14.03 -11.62 22.56
N ALA A 367 14.53 -12.73 23.11
CA ALA A 367 14.94 -12.83 24.52
C ALA A 367 15.98 -11.77 24.93
N ALA A 368 16.96 -11.45 24.07
CA ALA A 368 17.94 -10.41 24.32
C ALA A 368 17.34 -8.98 24.30
N GLU A 369 16.34 -8.75 23.46
CA GLU A 369 15.62 -7.47 23.38
C GLU A 369 14.74 -7.28 24.63
N GLU A 370 14.13 -8.35 25.13
CA GLU A 370 13.34 -8.37 26.35
C GLU A 370 14.21 -8.11 27.60
N GLN A 371 15.41 -8.69 27.66
CA GLN A 371 16.38 -8.41 28.71
C GLN A 371 16.80 -6.93 28.74
N LYS A 372 17.11 -6.36 27.56
CA LYS A 372 17.49 -4.94 27.46
C LYS A 372 16.35 -4.00 27.85
N LEU A 373 15.12 -4.33 27.42
CA LEU A 373 13.92 -3.57 27.75
C LEU A 373 13.70 -3.47 29.28
N ASN A 374 13.96 -4.56 29.99
CA ASN A 374 13.85 -4.64 31.45
C ASN A 374 15.03 -3.99 32.18
N ALA A 375 16.26 -4.17 31.67
CA ALA A 375 17.47 -3.62 32.28
C ALA A 375 17.53 -2.08 32.21
N ASP A 376 17.16 -1.49 31.07
CA ASP A 376 17.27 -0.05 30.83
C ASP A 376 16.01 0.74 31.27
N ASN A 377 15.05 0.10 31.94
CA ASN A 377 13.75 0.68 32.32
C ASN A 377 13.01 1.38 31.16
N ILE A 378 13.26 0.96 29.92
CA ILE A 378 12.74 1.59 28.70
C ILE A 378 11.21 1.61 28.70
N LEU A 379 10.60 0.54 29.23
CA LEU A 379 9.14 0.43 29.30
C LEU A 379 8.54 1.46 30.27
N GLN A 380 9.17 1.73 31.42
CA GLN A 380 8.70 2.75 32.35
C GLN A 380 8.87 4.16 31.77
N GLN A 381 9.97 4.44 31.09
CA GLN A 381 10.18 5.71 30.38
C GLN A 381 9.14 5.93 29.27
N ALA A 382 8.81 4.87 28.52
CA ALA A 382 7.77 4.93 27.49
C ALA A 382 6.38 5.19 28.09
N ILE A 383 6.04 4.56 29.22
CA ILE A 383 4.77 4.80 29.93
C ILE A 383 4.69 6.23 30.45
N GLN A 384 5.76 6.76 31.05
CA GLN A 384 5.80 8.14 31.55
C GLN A 384 5.65 9.16 30.41
N LYS A 385 6.32 8.92 29.29
CA LYS A 385 6.28 9.84 28.13
C LYS A 385 4.96 9.77 27.36
N PHE A 386 4.29 8.63 27.38
CA PHE A 386 3.03 8.40 26.66
C PHE A 386 1.93 7.87 27.60
N PRO A 387 1.42 8.69 28.54
CA PRO A 387 0.46 8.25 29.55
C PRO A 387 -0.90 7.81 28.98
N HIS A 388 -1.22 8.25 27.76
CA HIS A 388 -2.47 7.93 27.07
C HIS A 388 -2.49 6.55 26.39
N ILE A 389 -1.40 5.76 26.50
CA ILE A 389 -1.26 4.44 25.87
C ILE A 389 -1.05 3.39 26.95
N GLN A 390 -1.81 2.30 26.85
CA GLN A 390 -1.54 1.09 27.64
C GLN A 390 -0.49 0.25 26.93
N ILE A 391 0.68 0.10 27.54
CA ILE A 391 1.77 -0.73 27.06
C ILE A 391 1.87 -1.95 27.99
N LYS A 392 1.71 -3.15 27.45
CA LYS A 392 1.82 -4.41 28.21
C LYS A 392 2.72 -5.39 27.47
N ILE A 393 3.48 -6.20 28.20
CA ILE A 393 4.18 -7.36 27.63
C ILE A 393 3.32 -8.59 27.87
N VAL A 394 3.03 -9.35 26.82
CA VAL A 394 2.33 -10.64 26.89
C VAL A 394 3.03 -11.61 25.95
N ASP A 395 3.53 -12.74 26.45
CA ASP A 395 4.17 -13.81 25.67
C ASP A 395 5.30 -13.32 24.72
N SER A 396 6.30 -12.61 25.26
CA SER A 396 7.41 -11.99 24.50
C SER A 396 6.96 -11.07 23.35
N LYS A 397 5.77 -10.46 23.50
CA LYS A 397 5.24 -9.44 22.59
C LYS A 397 4.85 -8.19 23.37
N ILE A 398 5.27 -7.02 22.89
CA ILE A 398 4.74 -5.74 23.38
C ILE A 398 3.39 -5.49 22.71
N VAL A 399 2.35 -5.36 23.52
CA VAL A 399 1.00 -4.99 23.13
C VAL A 399 0.77 -3.53 23.50
N PHE A 400 0.58 -2.69 22.50
CA PHE A 400 0.18 -1.29 22.64
C PHE A 400 -1.33 -1.18 22.45
N ARG A 401 -2.03 -0.47 23.35
CA ARG A 401 -3.44 -0.11 23.19
C ARG A 401 -3.66 1.38 23.43
N GLY A 402 -4.35 2.04 22.51
CA GLY A 402 -4.58 3.49 22.57
C GLY A 402 -4.84 4.09 21.20
N SER A 403 -4.75 5.42 21.10
CA SER A 403 -4.85 6.11 19.81
C SER A 403 -3.65 5.77 18.92
N SER A 404 -3.94 5.37 17.68
CA SER A 404 -2.96 4.91 16.68
C SER A 404 -1.77 5.86 16.50
N GLY A 405 -2.00 7.18 16.54
CA GLY A 405 -0.94 8.17 16.42
C GLY A 405 0.13 8.07 17.51
N TYR A 406 -0.35 8.03 18.76
CA TYR A 406 0.52 7.93 19.92
C TYR A 406 1.20 6.57 19.99
N ILE A 407 0.51 5.49 19.59
CA ILE A 407 1.10 4.15 19.49
C ILE A 407 2.30 4.14 18.56
N LEU A 408 2.20 4.76 17.38
CA LEU A 408 3.33 4.82 16.46
C LEU A 408 4.52 5.56 17.09
N ASN A 409 4.29 6.70 17.73
CA ASN A 409 5.36 7.45 18.39
C ASN A 409 6.02 6.67 19.54
N ALA A 410 5.22 5.93 20.33
CA ALA A 410 5.73 5.07 21.39
C ALA A 410 6.51 3.87 20.84
N GLU A 411 6.03 3.23 19.78
CA GLU A 411 6.73 2.14 19.11
C GLU A 411 8.09 2.62 18.56
N LEU A 412 8.12 3.80 17.93
CA LEU A 412 9.35 4.40 17.42
C LEU A 412 10.35 4.71 18.54
N PHE A 413 9.86 5.28 19.65
CA PHE A 413 10.69 5.56 20.81
C PHE A 413 11.33 4.28 21.35
N ILE A 414 10.56 3.20 21.54
CA ILE A 414 11.08 1.93 22.04
C ILE A 414 12.08 1.31 21.07
N ARG A 415 11.79 1.29 19.76
CA ARG A 415 12.71 0.76 18.74
C ARG A 415 14.06 1.49 18.73
N GLN A 416 14.06 2.81 18.88
CA GLN A 416 15.29 3.59 18.93
C GLN A 416 16.14 3.21 20.15
N GLN A 417 15.52 3.03 21.32
CA GLN A 417 16.24 2.63 22.55
C GLN A 417 16.73 1.17 22.52
N LEU A 418 15.98 0.28 21.86
CA LEU A 418 16.35 -1.13 21.70
C LEU A 418 17.46 -1.38 20.68
N THR A 419 17.91 -0.37 19.93
CA THR A 419 19.00 -0.53 18.96
C THR A 419 20.29 -0.95 19.68
N THR A 420 20.91 -2.04 19.22
CA THR A 420 22.17 -2.57 19.72
C THR A 420 23.22 -2.62 18.62
N THR A 421 24.48 -2.52 19.01
CA THR A 421 25.62 -2.67 18.11
C THR A 421 26.25 -4.04 18.32
N LEU A 422 26.18 -4.90 17.30
CA LEU A 422 26.84 -6.19 17.26
C LEU A 422 28.19 -6.03 16.54
N LEU A 423 29.26 -6.49 17.17
CA LEU A 423 30.59 -6.55 16.57
C LEU A 423 31.03 -8.02 16.48
N PHE A 424 31.39 -8.46 15.29
CA PHE A 424 31.97 -9.80 15.10
C PHE A 424 33.09 -9.76 14.05
N THR A 425 34.03 -10.69 14.19
CA THR A 425 35.14 -10.88 13.26
C THR A 425 34.91 -12.12 12.42
N LEU A 426 35.26 -12.02 11.13
CA LEU A 426 35.33 -13.17 10.23
C LEU A 426 36.77 -13.71 10.31
N GLU A 427 36.94 -14.83 11.00
CA GLU A 427 38.24 -15.48 11.24
C GLU A 427 38.18 -16.96 10.86
N SER A 428 39.35 -17.56 10.70
CA SER A 428 39.51 -19.00 10.52
C SER A 428 39.53 -19.66 11.91
N ASP A 429 38.36 -20.08 12.39
CA ASP A 429 38.21 -20.67 13.73
C ASP A 429 38.42 -22.20 13.75
N SER A 430 39.18 -22.79 12.81
CA SER A 430 39.44 -24.24 12.85
C SER A 430 40.88 -24.63 12.52
N PRO A 431 41.58 -25.35 13.44
CA PRO A 431 42.89 -25.95 13.17
C PRO A 431 42.84 -27.19 12.26
N ASN A 432 41.69 -27.52 11.66
CA ASN A 432 41.44 -28.75 10.87
C ASN A 432 41.13 -28.49 9.37
N ASP A 433 41.55 -27.37 8.78
CA ASP A 433 41.53 -27.23 7.32
C ASP A 433 42.84 -27.81 6.73
N GLU A 434 42.79 -29.06 6.26
CA GLU A 434 43.96 -29.78 5.68
C GLU A 434 44.67 -29.01 4.55
N ASN A 435 44.00 -28.04 3.89
CA ASN A 435 44.51 -27.31 2.73
C ASN A 435 44.65 -25.78 2.91
N ASP A 436 44.38 -25.25 4.11
CA ASP A 436 44.51 -23.81 4.44
C ASP A 436 43.76 -22.88 3.44
N THR A 437 42.72 -23.41 2.80
CA THR A 437 41.98 -22.78 1.68
C THR A 437 41.22 -21.55 2.15
N LEU A 438 40.58 -21.62 3.31
CA LEU A 438 39.86 -20.50 3.91
C LEU A 438 40.80 -19.32 4.19
N THR A 439 41.97 -19.58 4.76
CA THR A 439 42.99 -18.55 5.06
C THR A 439 43.52 -17.88 3.79
N ARG A 440 43.74 -18.66 2.73
CA ARG A 440 44.15 -18.14 1.40
C ARG A 440 43.06 -17.32 0.74
N ASN A 441 41.80 -17.78 0.81
CA ASN A 441 40.65 -17.07 0.26
C ASN A 441 40.37 -15.76 1.01
N LEU A 442 40.42 -15.77 2.35
CA LEU A 442 40.31 -14.55 3.16
C LEU A 442 41.40 -13.54 2.82
N LYS A 443 42.65 -13.99 2.63
CA LYS A 443 43.76 -13.12 2.20
C LYS A 443 43.51 -12.49 0.83
N SER A 444 42.99 -13.27 -0.13
CA SER A 444 42.63 -12.75 -1.46
C SER A 444 41.53 -11.71 -1.35
N VAL A 445 40.45 -12.00 -0.61
CA VAL A 445 39.33 -11.08 -0.38
C VAL A 445 39.74 -9.79 0.32
N THR A 446 40.63 -9.83 1.32
CA THR A 446 41.13 -8.62 1.99
C THR A 446 42.02 -7.74 1.12
N ASN A 447 42.64 -8.32 0.09
CA ASN A 447 43.53 -7.61 -0.83
C ASN A 447 42.81 -7.11 -2.09
N MET A 448 41.55 -7.53 -2.32
CA MET A 448 40.79 -7.09 -3.49
C MET A 448 40.51 -5.58 -3.41
N PRO A 449 40.74 -4.82 -4.49
CA PRO A 449 40.42 -3.39 -4.55
C PRO A 449 38.91 -3.11 -4.66
N ILE A 450 38.10 -4.14 -4.91
CA ILE A 450 36.65 -4.05 -5.08
C ILE A 450 35.97 -4.30 -3.73
N ASP A 451 34.98 -3.46 -3.41
CA ASP A 451 34.11 -3.63 -2.25
C ASP A 451 33.17 -4.83 -2.42
N LEU A 452 33.67 -6.03 -2.13
CA LEU A 452 32.94 -7.30 -2.26
C LEU A 452 31.64 -7.29 -1.45
N PHE A 453 31.63 -6.62 -0.30
CA PHE A 453 30.46 -6.53 0.56
C PHE A 453 29.58 -5.32 0.23
N GLY A 454 29.91 -4.50 -0.77
CA GLY A 454 29.13 -3.33 -1.16
C GLY A 454 27.68 -3.68 -1.50
N PRO A 455 27.41 -4.66 -2.38
CA PRO A 455 26.05 -5.11 -2.68
C PRO A 455 25.32 -5.70 -1.46
N LEU A 456 26.02 -6.44 -0.60
CA LEU A 456 25.45 -7.05 0.60
C LEU A 456 25.11 -5.98 1.64
N ARG A 457 26.00 -5.02 1.88
CA ARG A 457 25.76 -3.85 2.73
C ARG A 457 24.59 -3.03 2.21
N TRP A 458 24.62 -2.67 0.93
CA TRP A 458 23.52 -1.96 0.28
C TRP A 458 22.20 -2.69 0.44
N ARG A 459 22.19 -4.03 0.24
CA ARG A 459 21.00 -4.84 0.39
C ARG A 459 20.53 -4.91 1.85
N TRP A 460 21.39 -5.15 2.82
CA TRP A 460 21.00 -5.20 4.25
C TRP A 460 20.57 -3.84 4.79
N GLU A 461 21.26 -2.77 4.40
CA GLU A 461 20.86 -1.39 4.69
C GLU A 461 19.50 -1.05 4.04
N ALA A 462 19.23 -1.58 2.84
CA ALA A 462 17.97 -1.37 2.11
C ALA A 462 16.83 -2.33 2.46
N GLU A 463 17.08 -3.53 2.97
CA GLU A 463 16.08 -4.60 3.18
C GLU A 463 15.74 -4.85 4.65
N GLN A 464 16.69 -4.72 5.57
CA GLN A 464 16.55 -5.16 6.98
C GLN A 464 17.27 -4.25 7.99
N GLN A 465 17.63 -3.03 7.61
CA GLN A 465 17.89 -1.93 8.55
C GLN A 465 19.07 -2.04 9.48
N VAL A 466 20.06 -2.80 9.07
CA VAL A 466 21.26 -2.89 9.86
C VAL A 466 22.32 -2.04 9.21
N LYS A 467 22.86 -1.08 9.96
CA LYS A 467 24.01 -0.32 9.48
C LYS A 467 25.22 -1.23 9.56
N VAL A 468 25.64 -1.74 8.41
CA VAL A 468 26.75 -2.68 8.32
C VAL A 468 27.99 -1.93 7.87
N ARG A 469 28.95 -1.76 8.78
CA ARG A 469 30.29 -1.27 8.40
C ARG A 469 31.26 -2.43 8.44
N THR A 470 31.97 -2.60 7.34
CA THR A 470 33.06 -3.56 7.21
C THR A 470 34.37 -2.79 7.29
N LYS A 471 35.25 -3.22 8.19
CA LYS A 471 36.64 -2.77 8.24
C LYS A 471 37.54 -3.96 7.95
N MET A 472 38.30 -3.88 6.87
CA MET A 472 39.26 -4.90 6.47
C MET A 472 40.60 -4.59 7.13
N ASN A 473 41.19 -5.59 7.81
CA ASN A 473 42.53 -5.46 8.38
C ASN A 473 43.51 -6.36 7.62
N THR A 474 44.28 -5.75 6.72
CA THR A 474 45.27 -6.43 5.87
C THR A 474 46.41 -7.08 6.67
N LYS A 475 46.74 -6.58 7.86
CA LYS A 475 47.80 -7.14 8.72
C LYS A 475 47.36 -8.39 9.47
N LYS A 476 46.12 -8.43 9.96
CA LYS A 476 45.56 -9.55 10.73
C LYS A 476 44.80 -10.57 9.87
N ARG A 477 44.58 -10.28 8.57
CA ARG A 477 43.77 -11.10 7.65
C ARG A 477 42.33 -11.33 8.15
N THR A 478 41.81 -10.37 8.91
CA THR A 478 40.47 -10.44 9.50
C THR A 478 39.59 -9.33 8.94
N ILE A 479 38.30 -9.63 8.81
CA ILE A 479 37.28 -8.65 8.45
C ILE A 479 36.44 -8.42 9.70
N THR A 480 36.55 -7.21 10.26
CA THR A 480 35.69 -6.76 11.35
C THR A 480 34.40 -6.21 10.77
N VAL A 481 33.26 -6.75 11.21
CA VAL A 481 31.93 -6.31 10.81
C VAL A 481 31.23 -5.70 12.02
N THR A 482 30.83 -4.44 11.91
CA THR A 482 30.01 -3.76 12.92
C THR A 482 28.62 -3.54 12.37
N VAL A 483 27.62 -3.91 13.15
CA VAL A 483 26.24 -4.13 12.72
C VAL A 483 25.36 -3.41 13.74
N GLU A 484 24.75 -2.28 13.37
CA GLU A 484 23.90 -1.46 14.28
C GLU A 484 22.41 -1.62 13.89
N GLY A 485 21.58 -2.16 14.79
CA GLY A 485 20.18 -2.50 14.52
C GLY A 485 19.49 -3.17 15.70
N LEU A 486 18.27 -3.70 15.52
CA LEU A 486 17.65 -4.58 16.52
C LEU A 486 18.43 -5.90 16.61
N ASP A 487 18.49 -6.52 17.79
CA ASP A 487 19.28 -7.76 17.98
C ASP A 487 18.83 -8.89 17.04
N SER A 488 17.51 -9.06 16.88
CA SER A 488 16.93 -9.99 15.90
C SER A 488 17.47 -9.81 14.47
N GLN A 489 17.64 -8.56 14.04
CA GLN A 489 18.16 -8.21 12.71
C GLN A 489 19.68 -8.36 12.65
N ASN A 490 20.39 -7.96 13.71
CA ASN A 490 21.84 -8.12 13.84
C ASN A 490 22.26 -9.60 13.74
N GLN A 491 21.51 -10.50 14.38
CA GLN A 491 21.73 -11.94 14.30
C GLN A 491 21.48 -12.49 12.88
N ALA A 492 20.47 -11.99 12.17
CA ALA A 492 20.19 -12.40 10.79
C ALA A 492 21.34 -11.99 9.84
N VAL A 493 21.87 -10.77 9.99
CA VAL A 493 23.08 -10.31 9.28
C VAL A 493 24.25 -11.23 9.58
N LYS A 494 24.52 -11.50 10.87
CA LYS A 494 25.61 -12.40 11.27
C LYS A 494 25.47 -13.77 10.62
N LYS A 495 24.26 -14.36 10.62
CA LYS A 495 24.00 -15.66 10.00
C LYS A 495 24.33 -15.68 8.50
N GLU A 496 24.02 -14.60 7.78
CA GLU A 496 24.36 -14.50 6.36
C GLU A 496 25.87 -14.36 6.14
N PHE A 497 26.56 -13.54 6.92
CA PHE A 497 28.02 -13.44 6.87
C PHE A 497 28.71 -14.78 7.20
N MET A 498 28.14 -15.56 8.13
CA MET A 498 28.61 -16.92 8.42
C MET A 498 28.32 -17.90 7.28
N SER A 499 27.17 -17.79 6.61
CA SER A 499 26.88 -18.55 5.39
C SER A 499 27.87 -18.23 4.27
N PHE A 500 28.24 -16.96 4.12
CA PHE A 500 29.27 -16.52 3.18
C PHE A 500 30.65 -17.11 3.53
N LEU A 501 31.04 -17.13 4.81
CA LEU A 501 32.27 -17.80 5.26
C LEU A 501 32.26 -19.30 4.95
N SER A 502 31.13 -19.98 5.20
CA SER A 502 30.97 -21.40 4.88
C SER A 502 31.13 -21.67 3.38
N TRP A 503 30.51 -20.83 2.53
CA TRP A 503 30.72 -20.88 1.08
C TRP A 503 32.18 -20.62 0.70
N LEU A 504 32.84 -19.63 1.31
CA LEU A 504 34.24 -19.28 1.04
C LEU A 504 35.21 -20.44 1.37
N ARG A 505 34.88 -21.24 2.40
CA ARG A 505 35.64 -22.44 2.79
C ARG A 505 35.60 -23.52 1.72
N MET A 506 34.44 -23.70 1.08
CA MET A 506 34.20 -24.72 0.05
C MET A 506 34.69 -24.30 -1.34
N CYS A 507 35.09 -23.03 -1.52
CA CYS A 507 35.55 -22.51 -2.80
C CYS A 507 37.03 -22.84 -3.06
N ALA A 508 37.34 -23.15 -4.32
CA ALA A 508 38.72 -23.18 -4.81
C ALA A 508 39.43 -21.83 -4.59
N VAL A 509 40.76 -21.84 -4.51
CA VAL A 509 41.54 -20.65 -4.13
C VAL A 509 41.23 -19.45 -5.04
N ILE A 510 40.61 -18.41 -4.49
CA ILE A 510 40.21 -17.21 -5.21
C ILE A 510 41.46 -16.41 -5.53
N ARG A 511 41.70 -16.11 -6.81
CA ARG A 511 42.80 -15.23 -7.26
C ARG A 511 42.27 -13.81 -7.45
N ASP A 512 43.12 -12.82 -7.20
CA ASP A 512 42.80 -11.42 -7.46
C ASP A 512 42.55 -11.24 -8.97
N PRO A 513 41.44 -10.61 -9.40
CA PRO A 513 41.18 -10.27 -10.81
C PRO A 513 42.35 -9.54 -11.50
N HIS A 514 43.22 -8.85 -10.75
CA HIS A 514 44.39 -8.13 -11.26
C HIS A 514 45.70 -8.93 -11.15
N SER A 515 45.68 -10.14 -10.58
CA SER A 515 46.87 -11.01 -10.50
C SER A 515 47.27 -11.64 -11.85
N GLY A 516 46.45 -11.45 -12.88
CA GLY A 516 46.71 -11.91 -14.25
C GLY A 516 47.55 -10.95 -15.07
N ASN A 517 48.78 -10.64 -14.67
CA ASN A 517 49.81 -10.29 -15.64
C ASN A 517 50.34 -11.61 -16.25
N VAL A 518 49.55 -12.21 -17.14
CA VAL A 518 50.04 -13.29 -17.98
C VAL A 518 50.94 -12.64 -19.03
N GLN A 519 52.25 -12.62 -18.78
CA GLN A 519 53.20 -12.58 -19.87
C GLN A 519 52.91 -13.78 -20.76
N TYR A 520 52.27 -13.55 -21.90
CA TYR A 520 52.23 -14.51 -22.99
C TYR A 520 53.69 -14.70 -23.47
N GLN A 521 54.42 -15.62 -22.85
CA GLN A 521 55.55 -16.24 -23.51
C GLN A 521 54.97 -17.13 -24.61
N LEU A 522 55.01 -16.62 -25.84
CA LEU A 522 54.93 -17.40 -27.07
C LEU A 522 56.09 -18.41 -27.06
N ASN A 523 55.92 -19.54 -26.38
CA ASN A 523 56.76 -20.70 -26.61
C ASN A 523 56.23 -21.39 -27.86
N SER A 524 57.01 -21.23 -28.92
CA SER A 524 56.98 -21.97 -30.17
C SER A 524 56.69 -23.45 -29.94
N PHE A 525 55.61 -23.94 -30.54
CA PHE A 525 55.44 -25.37 -30.79
C PHE A 525 56.45 -25.80 -31.85
N SER A 526 57.44 -26.60 -31.45
CA SER A 526 58.26 -27.42 -32.35
C SER A 526 58.29 -28.86 -31.85
N LYS A 527 57.29 -29.64 -32.25
CA LYS A 527 57.40 -30.92 -32.98
C LYS A 527 56.03 -31.57 -33.08
#